data_AF-A0A5J4WXT0-F1
#
_entry.id   AF-A0A5J4WXT0-F1
#
_cell.length_a   1.000
_cell.length_b   1.000
_cell.length_c   1.000
_cell.angle_alpha   90.00
_cell.angle_beta   90.00
_cell.angle_gamma   90.00
#
_symmetry.space_group_name_H-M   'P 1'
#
loop_
_entity.id
_entity.type
_entity.pdbx_description
1 polymer ?
#
loop_
_entity_poly.entity_id
_entity_poly.type
_entity_poly.pdbx_seq_one_letter_code
_entity_poly.pdbx_strand_id
1 'polypeptide(L)'
;MVAQENEKILVKSFKEKLDEANQEIEELKKREPEFGADHWMAKYKGAMKELEAMRTEAIRLDRLNDLMEKELQSLRVELGSSRSECEGLNKKLSGAQREIKYLNEIAIGKTTRSVQLGQEPAIGTQISATGGYEPSSTSSALTVEQRTKATEIGKNVRKNLSNDTNQTTKRLAGQETIDTTQMTDADAALALKLQRHNARLRQLLDGEKRNVRTIRNAHLQTLAEKTELQTHLSECINDTKKEMEDSGGYMVFNPEWRRRTMELLLSRPRVLELLNDKNYPTVTKLPSGIMNLSNKTEAELFRAVYDKEREAVEAEQRLHGTSILQAPSSGESI
;
A
#
# COMPACT_ATOMS: atom_id res chain seq x y z
N MET A 1 -4.36 -31.68 77.76
CA MET A 1 -5.23 -31.99 76.60
C MET A 1 -4.99 -31.03 75.43
N VAL A 2 -5.05 -29.71 75.63
CA VAL A 2 -4.87 -28.71 74.54
C VAL A 2 -3.51 -28.81 73.80
N ALA A 3 -2.42 -29.09 74.51
CA ALA A 3 -1.09 -29.20 73.89
C ALA A 3 -0.96 -30.38 72.91
N GLN A 4 -1.56 -31.53 73.24
CA GLN A 4 -1.56 -32.71 72.35
C GLN A 4 -2.43 -32.50 71.10
N GLU A 5 -3.50 -31.72 71.22
CA GLU A 5 -4.35 -31.40 70.07
C GLU A 5 -3.63 -30.44 69.11
N ASN A 6 -2.94 -29.43 69.65
CA ASN A 6 -2.11 -28.53 68.85
C ASN A 6 -0.97 -29.27 68.14
N GLU A 7 -0.34 -30.24 68.80
CA GLU A 7 0.70 -31.08 68.19
C GLU A 7 0.15 -31.92 67.03
N LYS A 8 -1.05 -32.51 67.18
CA LYS A 8 -1.71 -33.26 66.10
C LYS A 8 -2.05 -32.39 64.90
N ILE A 9 -2.57 -31.19 65.13
CA ILE A 9 -2.88 -30.23 64.05
C ILE A 9 -1.60 -29.83 63.33
N LEU A 10 -0.53 -29.56 64.08
CA LEU A 10 0.76 -29.20 63.50
C LEU A 10 1.32 -30.34 62.62
N VAL A 11 1.32 -31.57 63.14
CA VAL A 11 1.76 -32.76 62.39
C VAL A 11 0.91 -32.98 61.13
N LYS A 12 -0.40 -32.77 61.21
CA LYS A 12 -1.29 -32.87 60.05
C LYS A 12 -0.95 -31.82 58.99
N SER A 13 -0.75 -30.57 59.40
CA SER A 13 -0.36 -29.48 58.47
C SER A 13 1.01 -29.72 57.82
N PHE A 14 1.96 -30.31 58.56
CA PHE A 14 3.26 -30.67 58.00
C PHE A 14 3.17 -31.82 56.99
N LYS A 15 2.32 -32.82 57.25
CA LYS A 15 2.07 -33.90 56.29
C LYS A 15 1.42 -33.39 55.01
N GLU A 16 0.40 -32.54 55.12
CA GLU A 16 -0.25 -31.93 53.96
C GLU A 16 0.74 -31.14 53.11
N LYS A 17 1.60 -30.32 53.73
CA LYS A 17 2.66 -29.58 53.00
C LYS A 17 3.72 -30.49 52.37
N LEU A 18 4.04 -31.61 53.01
CA LEU A 18 4.98 -32.61 52.45
C LEU A 18 4.37 -33.30 51.24
N ASP A 19 3.09 -33.64 51.29
CA ASP A 19 2.38 -34.25 50.17
C ASP A 19 2.24 -33.27 49.01
N GLU A 20 1.93 -32.00 49.27
CA GLU A 20 1.94 -30.92 48.27
C GLU A 20 3.32 -30.77 47.61
N ALA A 21 4.40 -30.69 48.40
CA ALA A 21 5.75 -30.57 47.87
C ALA A 21 6.19 -31.80 47.06
N ASN A 22 5.81 -33.01 47.51
CA ASN A 22 6.08 -34.24 46.76
C ASN A 22 5.31 -34.29 45.44
N GLN A 23 4.06 -33.80 45.43
CA GLN A 23 3.24 -33.71 44.23
C GLN A 23 3.84 -32.72 43.22
N GLU A 24 4.31 -31.55 43.70
CA GLU A 24 5.00 -30.55 42.86
C GLU A 24 6.28 -31.13 42.24
N ILE A 25 7.09 -31.87 43.02
CA ILE A 25 8.30 -32.53 42.52
C ILE A 25 7.97 -33.55 41.41
N GLU A 26 6.91 -34.35 41.56
CA GLU A 26 6.50 -35.31 40.53
C GLU A 26 5.93 -34.63 39.27
N GLU A 27 5.25 -33.48 39.41
CA GLU A 27 4.84 -32.67 38.27
C GLU A 27 6.03 -32.07 37.52
N LEU A 28 7.05 -31.60 38.25
CA LEU A 28 8.27 -31.06 37.65
C LEU A 28 9.08 -32.13 36.89
N LYS A 29 9.13 -33.38 37.38
CA LYS A 29 9.78 -34.49 36.66
C LYS A 29 9.07 -34.88 35.36
N LYS A 30 7.75 -34.66 35.28
CA LYS A 30 6.97 -34.94 34.06
C LYS A 30 7.14 -33.88 32.98
N ARG A 31 7.55 -32.66 33.34
CA ARG A 31 7.86 -31.62 32.36
C ARG A 31 9.14 -31.98 31.61
N GLU A 32 9.17 -31.72 30.31
CA GLU A 32 10.41 -31.88 29.55
C GLU A 32 11.48 -30.98 30.17
N PRO A 33 12.71 -31.48 30.35
CA PRO A 33 13.80 -30.67 30.87
C PRO A 33 14.01 -29.46 29.95
N GLU A 34 13.73 -28.26 30.44
CA GLU A 34 14.06 -26.99 29.76
C GLU A 34 15.58 -26.69 29.79
N PHE A 35 16.34 -27.62 30.37
CA PHE A 35 17.78 -27.53 30.53
C PHE A 35 18.44 -28.84 30.10
N GLY A 36 19.61 -28.74 29.47
CA GLY A 36 20.38 -29.89 29.00
C GLY A 36 20.67 -29.82 27.50
N ALA A 37 21.72 -30.53 27.09
CA ALA A 37 22.19 -30.52 25.70
C ALA A 37 21.11 -31.00 24.73
N ASP A 38 20.32 -32.00 25.09
CA ASP A 38 19.29 -32.57 24.23
C ASP A 38 18.15 -31.59 23.93
N HIS A 39 17.69 -30.82 24.93
CA HIS A 39 16.69 -29.76 24.74
C HIS A 39 17.17 -28.70 23.75
N TRP A 40 18.40 -28.19 23.95
CA TRP A 40 18.99 -27.19 23.07
C TRP A 40 19.25 -27.73 21.66
N MET A 41 19.64 -29.00 21.53
CA MET A 41 19.80 -29.67 20.23
C MET A 41 18.46 -29.85 19.50
N ALA A 42 17.39 -30.20 20.20
CA ALA A 42 16.05 -30.29 19.63
C ALA A 42 15.55 -28.92 19.15
N LYS A 43 15.73 -27.88 19.99
CA LYS A 43 15.38 -26.49 19.66
C LYS A 43 16.18 -25.97 18.46
N TYR A 44 17.48 -26.24 18.41
CA TYR A 44 18.34 -25.90 17.28
C TYR A 44 17.90 -26.58 15.98
N LYS A 45 17.54 -27.88 16.03
CA LYS A 45 17.01 -28.60 14.87
C LYS A 45 15.66 -28.04 14.40
N GLY A 46 14.79 -27.64 15.33
CA GLY A 46 13.52 -26.96 15.01
C GLY A 46 13.77 -25.64 14.28
N ALA A 47 14.59 -24.78 14.86
CA ALA A 47 14.97 -23.50 14.26
C ALA A 47 15.64 -23.66 12.88
N MET A 48 16.46 -24.68 12.69
CA MET A 48 17.10 -24.95 11.40
C MET A 48 16.06 -25.34 10.32
N LYS A 49 15.05 -26.15 10.67
CA LYS A 49 13.96 -26.50 9.74
C LYS A 49 13.13 -25.29 9.37
N GLU A 50 12.80 -24.44 10.34
CA GLU A 50 12.08 -23.19 10.10
C GLU A 50 12.88 -22.24 9.20
N LEU A 51 14.19 -22.11 9.44
CA LEU A 51 15.07 -21.29 8.60
C LEU A 51 15.07 -21.79 7.15
N GLU A 52 15.16 -23.10 6.93
CA GLU A 52 15.14 -23.67 5.58
C GLU A 52 13.79 -23.46 4.89
N ALA A 53 12.68 -23.62 5.62
CA ALA A 53 11.34 -23.31 5.09
C ALA A 53 11.25 -21.83 4.65
N MET A 54 11.69 -20.91 5.51
CA MET A 54 11.72 -19.47 5.18
C MET A 54 12.64 -19.17 3.98
N ARG A 55 13.77 -19.87 3.85
CA ARG A 55 14.67 -19.74 2.70
C ARG A 55 14.00 -20.18 1.40
N THR A 56 13.29 -21.31 1.41
CA THR A 56 12.57 -21.78 0.22
C THR A 56 11.45 -20.83 -0.19
N GLU A 57 10.76 -20.25 0.78
CA GLU A 57 9.70 -19.27 0.54
C GLU A 57 10.25 -17.95 -0.02
N ALA A 58 11.39 -17.47 0.51
CA ALA A 58 12.09 -16.31 -0.05
C ALA A 58 12.45 -16.52 -1.52
N ILE A 59 13.03 -17.68 -1.87
CA ILE A 59 13.35 -18.02 -3.27
C ILE A 59 12.08 -18.06 -4.15
N ARG A 60 10.97 -18.57 -3.62
CA ARG A 60 9.69 -18.60 -4.35
C ARG A 60 9.16 -17.20 -4.61
N LEU A 61 9.22 -16.32 -3.62
CA LEU A 61 8.81 -14.92 -3.73
C LEU A 61 9.69 -14.14 -4.71
N ASP A 62 11.01 -14.35 -4.69
CA ASP A 62 11.92 -13.74 -5.66
C ASP A 62 11.56 -14.13 -7.09
N ARG A 63 11.31 -15.42 -7.35
CA ARG A 63 10.87 -15.90 -8.67
C ARG A 63 9.54 -15.28 -9.10
N LEU A 64 8.60 -15.11 -8.18
CA LEU A 64 7.32 -14.47 -8.47
C LEU A 64 7.51 -12.99 -8.79
N ASN A 65 8.38 -12.30 -8.04
CA ASN A 65 8.71 -10.90 -8.30
C ASN A 65 9.35 -10.73 -9.69
N ASP A 66 10.30 -11.60 -10.07
CA ASP A 66 10.89 -11.61 -11.41
C ASP A 66 9.84 -11.79 -12.53
N LEU A 67 8.82 -12.62 -12.31
CA LEU A 67 7.73 -12.81 -13.26
C LEU A 67 6.86 -11.56 -13.38
N MET A 68 6.49 -10.96 -12.25
CA MET A 68 5.71 -9.71 -12.25
C MET A 68 6.48 -8.55 -12.88
N GLU A 69 7.80 -8.46 -12.66
CA GLU A 69 8.64 -7.44 -13.31
C GLU A 69 8.68 -7.62 -14.83
N LYS A 70 8.78 -8.87 -15.31
CA LYS A 70 8.71 -9.18 -16.76
C LYS A 70 7.36 -8.80 -17.35
N GLU A 71 6.26 -9.10 -16.65
CA GLU A 71 4.91 -8.76 -17.10
C GLU A 71 4.69 -7.24 -17.13
N LEU A 72 5.12 -6.52 -16.08
CA LEU A 72 5.10 -5.05 -16.06
C LEU A 72 5.89 -4.45 -17.21
N GLN A 73 7.05 -5.02 -17.52
CA GLN A 73 7.86 -4.56 -18.65
C GLN A 73 7.18 -4.83 -19.99
N SER A 74 6.55 -6.00 -20.16
CA SER A 74 5.76 -6.34 -21.35
C SER A 74 4.61 -5.35 -21.57
N LEU A 75 3.82 -5.09 -20.52
CA LEU A 75 2.69 -4.15 -20.57
C LEU A 75 3.14 -2.73 -20.88
N ARG A 76 4.31 -2.29 -20.38
CA ARG A 76 4.88 -0.98 -20.72
C ARG A 76 5.22 -0.87 -22.21
N VAL A 77 5.78 -1.92 -22.79
CA VAL A 77 6.09 -1.97 -24.22
C VAL A 77 4.81 -1.93 -25.05
N GLU A 78 3.81 -2.72 -24.68
CA GLU A 78 2.50 -2.74 -25.36
C GLU A 78 1.80 -1.38 -25.30
N LEU A 79 1.77 -0.74 -24.13
CA LEU A 79 1.23 0.60 -23.96
C LEU A 79 1.99 1.64 -24.80
N GLY A 80 3.32 1.50 -24.89
CA GLY A 80 4.17 2.32 -25.75
C GLY A 80 3.82 2.18 -27.24
N SER A 81 3.61 0.94 -27.71
CA SER A 81 3.18 0.66 -29.10
C SER A 81 1.82 1.27 -29.37
N SER A 82 0.83 0.99 -28.51
CA SER A 82 -0.54 1.50 -28.65
C SER A 82 -0.58 3.03 -28.65
N ARG A 83 0.22 3.69 -27.81
CA ARG A 83 0.36 5.15 -27.83
C ARG A 83 0.94 5.65 -29.15
N SER A 84 1.98 5.00 -29.67
CA SER A 84 2.58 5.37 -30.97
C SER A 84 1.58 5.22 -32.12
N GLU A 85 0.77 4.16 -32.10
CA GLU A 85 -0.31 3.93 -33.07
C GLU A 85 -1.37 5.03 -33.00
N CYS A 86 -1.81 5.40 -31.80
CA CYS A 86 -2.77 6.49 -31.59
C CYS A 86 -2.22 7.83 -32.10
N GLU A 87 -0.95 8.14 -31.84
CA GLU A 87 -0.29 9.33 -32.36
C GLU A 87 -0.22 9.32 -33.91
N GLY A 88 0.04 8.16 -34.51
CA GLY A 88 0.01 7.96 -35.96
C GLY A 88 -1.38 8.18 -36.57
N LEU A 89 -2.43 7.61 -35.96
CA LEU A 89 -3.81 7.80 -36.37
C LEU A 89 -4.24 9.27 -36.23
N ASN A 90 -3.86 9.93 -35.14
CA ASN A 90 -4.16 11.35 -34.94
C ASN A 90 -3.50 12.23 -36.00
N LYS A 91 -2.25 11.95 -36.38
CA LYS A 91 -1.58 12.64 -37.50
C LYS A 91 -2.31 12.45 -38.82
N LYS A 92 -2.77 11.22 -39.13
CA LYS A 92 -3.58 10.93 -40.32
C LYS A 92 -4.90 11.69 -40.29
N LEU A 93 -5.60 11.70 -39.14
CA LEU A 93 -6.86 12.42 -38.94
C LEU A 93 -6.68 13.93 -39.16
N SER A 94 -5.67 14.55 -38.54
CA SER A 94 -5.37 15.97 -38.76
C SER A 94 -4.92 16.28 -40.20
N GLY A 95 -4.33 15.31 -40.89
CA GLY A 95 -4.07 15.40 -42.33
C GLY A 95 -5.36 15.46 -43.15
N ALA A 96 -6.26 14.49 -42.95
CA ALA A 96 -7.55 14.42 -43.62
C ALA A 96 -8.42 15.65 -43.31
N GLN A 97 -8.44 16.14 -42.06
CA GLN A 97 -9.17 17.37 -41.69
C GLN A 97 -8.67 18.60 -42.45
N ARG A 98 -7.35 18.72 -42.66
CA ARG A 98 -6.77 19.81 -43.47
C ARG A 98 -7.16 19.68 -44.94
N GLU A 99 -7.15 18.47 -45.48
CA GLU A 99 -7.56 18.20 -46.86
C GLU A 99 -9.05 18.50 -47.09
N ILE A 100 -9.93 18.05 -46.19
CA ILE A 100 -11.36 18.39 -46.22
C ILE A 100 -11.55 19.91 -46.20
N LYS A 101 -10.82 20.63 -45.32
CA LYS A 101 -10.88 22.09 -45.26
C LYS A 101 -10.45 22.72 -46.58
N TYR A 102 -9.34 22.27 -47.16
CA TYR A 102 -8.83 22.75 -48.45
C TYR A 102 -9.83 22.51 -49.60
N LEU A 103 -10.42 21.31 -49.67
CA LEU A 103 -11.42 20.98 -50.68
C LEU A 103 -12.69 21.81 -50.50
N ASN A 104 -13.14 22.06 -49.27
CA ASN A 104 -14.26 22.94 -48.97
C ASN A 104 -13.98 24.38 -49.41
N GLU A 105 -12.79 24.91 -49.17
CA GLU A 105 -12.39 26.25 -49.62
C GLU A 105 -12.43 26.36 -51.16
N ILE A 106 -11.95 25.33 -51.88
CA ILE A 106 -12.04 25.28 -53.35
C ILE A 106 -13.51 25.20 -53.81
N ALA A 107 -14.32 24.35 -53.19
CA ALA A 107 -15.73 24.18 -53.54
C ALA A 107 -16.54 25.48 -53.34
N ILE A 108 -16.29 26.17 -52.23
CA ILE A 108 -16.88 27.49 -51.95
C ILE A 108 -16.39 28.50 -53.00
N GLY A 109 -15.08 28.57 -53.26
CA GLY A 109 -14.51 29.50 -54.25
C GLY A 109 -15.04 29.30 -55.68
N LYS A 110 -15.30 28.06 -56.09
CA LYS A 110 -15.94 27.74 -57.38
C LYS A 110 -17.40 28.19 -57.42
N THR A 111 -18.16 27.92 -56.35
CA THR A 111 -19.56 28.36 -56.22
C THR A 111 -19.68 29.88 -56.27
N THR A 112 -18.80 30.62 -55.57
CA THR A 112 -18.80 32.09 -55.60
C THR A 112 -18.43 32.66 -56.97
N ARG A 113 -17.50 32.02 -57.71
CA ARG A 113 -17.11 32.44 -59.06
C ARG A 113 -18.21 32.17 -60.11
N SER A 114 -19.03 31.12 -59.94
CA SER A 114 -20.21 30.91 -60.79
C SER A 114 -21.36 31.89 -60.51
N VAL A 115 -21.46 32.42 -59.29
CA VAL A 115 -22.49 33.44 -58.94
C VAL A 115 -22.12 34.83 -59.48
N GLN A 116 -20.82 35.16 -59.62
CA GLN A 116 -20.37 36.45 -60.15
C GLN A 116 -20.47 36.63 -61.67
N LEU A 117 -20.76 35.58 -62.44
CA LEU A 117 -20.95 35.67 -63.91
C LEU A 117 -22.42 35.76 -64.33
N GLY A 118 -23.34 35.99 -63.38
CA GLY A 118 -24.77 35.87 -63.60
C GLY A 118 -25.67 37.06 -63.23
N GLN A 119 -25.17 38.24 -62.84
CA GLN A 119 -26.07 39.40 -62.60
C GLN A 119 -25.49 40.77 -63.01
N GLU A 120 -26.17 41.42 -63.96
CA GLU A 120 -26.24 42.87 -64.15
C GLU A 120 -27.01 43.55 -62.98
N PRO A 121 -26.87 44.88 -62.79
CA PRO A 121 -27.20 45.56 -61.54
C PRO A 121 -28.65 46.06 -61.48
N ALA A 122 -29.31 45.88 -60.35
CA ALA A 122 -30.50 46.67 -59.98
C ALA A 122 -30.59 46.90 -58.46
N ILE A 123 -30.28 48.14 -58.08
CA ILE A 123 -31.02 49.02 -57.16
C ILE A 123 -31.63 48.40 -55.89
N GLY A 124 -31.01 48.76 -54.76
CA GLY A 124 -31.72 49.33 -53.60
C GLY A 124 -32.33 48.36 -52.58
N THR A 125 -31.82 48.39 -51.34
CA THR A 125 -32.55 48.93 -50.17
C THR A 125 -31.66 48.86 -48.93
N GLN A 126 -31.46 50.01 -48.31
CA GLN A 126 -30.82 50.22 -47.01
C GLN A 126 -31.70 49.66 -45.89
N ILE A 127 -31.14 48.92 -44.92
CA ILE A 127 -31.51 49.08 -43.49
C ILE A 127 -30.27 48.82 -42.60
N SER A 128 -29.90 49.90 -41.93
CA SER A 128 -29.31 50.09 -40.59
C SER A 128 -28.27 49.14 -39.98
N ALA A 129 -27.18 49.81 -39.64
CA ALA A 129 -26.18 49.55 -38.61
C ALA A 129 -26.74 49.13 -37.23
N THR A 130 -26.00 48.24 -36.57
CA THR A 130 -25.41 48.50 -35.24
C THR A 130 -24.05 47.83 -35.16
N GLY A 131 -23.02 48.63 -34.86
CA GLY A 131 -21.65 48.20 -34.65
C GLY A 131 -21.37 47.85 -33.18
N GLY A 132 -20.27 47.12 -32.97
CA GLY A 132 -19.74 46.81 -31.65
C GLY A 132 -18.55 45.84 -31.71
N TYR A 133 -17.41 46.33 -32.22
CA TYR A 133 -16.01 46.13 -31.75
C TYR A 133 -15.85 45.29 -30.46
N GLU A 134 -14.87 44.41 -30.22
CA GLU A 134 -13.62 43.94 -30.86
C GLU A 134 -13.01 42.89 -29.85
N PRO A 135 -11.74 42.43 -29.94
CA PRO A 135 -11.18 41.42 -30.82
C PRO A 135 -10.77 40.12 -30.08
N SER A 136 -10.48 39.09 -30.86
CA SER A 136 -9.59 38.00 -30.46
C SER A 136 -8.15 38.36 -30.88
N SER A 137 -7.19 38.17 -29.97
CA SER A 137 -5.77 38.14 -30.31
C SER A 137 -5.22 36.74 -30.04
N THR A 138 -4.53 36.23 -31.05
CA THR A 138 -3.73 35.01 -31.01
C THR A 138 -2.25 35.36 -30.78
N SER A 139 -1.54 34.37 -30.23
CA SER A 139 -0.13 34.04 -30.50
C SER A 139 0.92 34.35 -29.41
N SER A 140 1.43 33.25 -28.84
CA SER A 140 2.84 32.82 -28.80
C SER A 140 3.96 33.84 -28.53
N ALA A 141 4.74 33.63 -27.46
CA ALA A 141 6.20 33.52 -27.52
C ALA A 141 6.81 33.13 -26.16
N LEU A 142 7.90 32.36 -26.27
CA LEU A 142 8.79 31.89 -25.22
C LEU A 142 9.53 33.02 -24.49
N THR A 143 9.80 32.82 -23.20
CA THR A 143 11.06 33.27 -22.59
C THR A 143 11.50 32.27 -21.52
N VAL A 144 12.70 31.73 -21.74
CA VAL A 144 13.54 30.95 -20.83
C VAL A 144 14.50 31.91 -20.16
N GLU A 145 14.65 31.84 -18.83
CA GLU A 145 15.88 32.01 -18.00
C GLU A 145 15.47 32.41 -16.57
N GLN A 146 15.56 31.51 -15.59
CA GLN A 146 16.71 31.09 -14.77
C GLN A 146 16.70 31.75 -13.36
N ARG A 147 16.57 30.85 -12.37
CA ARG A 147 17.16 30.85 -11.01
C ARG A 147 17.12 32.15 -10.18
N THR A 148 16.52 32.05 -8.98
CA THR A 148 17.27 31.80 -7.73
C THR A 148 16.35 31.60 -6.50
N LYS A 149 16.73 30.61 -5.66
CA LYS A 149 16.62 30.51 -4.18
C LYS A 149 15.21 30.51 -3.57
N ALA A 150 14.70 29.36 -3.11
CA ALA A 150 14.98 28.72 -1.82
C ALA A 150 14.58 29.57 -0.60
N THR A 151 13.57 29.05 0.12
CA THR A 151 13.29 29.03 1.58
C THR A 151 11.84 29.46 1.88
N GLU A 152 11.19 28.72 2.78
CA GLU A 152 9.87 29.01 3.41
C GLU A 152 8.58 28.87 2.61
N ILE A 153 8.08 27.63 2.42
CA ILE A 153 6.62 27.38 2.46
C ILE A 153 6.37 26.01 3.12
N GLY A 154 6.56 25.97 4.44
CA GLY A 154 6.05 24.92 5.31
C GLY A 154 5.11 25.57 6.32
N LYS A 155 3.87 25.06 6.41
CA LYS A 155 2.72 25.57 7.19
C LYS A 155 1.79 26.47 6.38
N ASN A 156 0.89 25.86 5.59
CA ASN A 156 -0.49 26.36 5.36
C ASN A 156 -1.38 25.44 4.50
N VAL A 157 -0.98 24.21 4.18
CA VAL A 157 -1.84 23.25 3.44
C VAL A 157 -2.40 22.17 4.37
N ARG A 158 -3.00 22.57 5.50
CA ARG A 158 -3.77 21.66 6.37
C ARG A 158 -4.97 22.39 6.95
N LYS A 159 -5.99 22.55 6.09
CA LYS A 159 -7.42 22.79 6.35
C LYS A 159 -7.97 23.32 5.03
N ASN A 160 -8.49 22.42 4.18
CA ASN A 160 -9.42 22.67 3.05
C ASN A 160 -9.42 21.47 2.08
N LEU A 161 -9.52 20.24 2.60
CA LEU A 161 -9.70 19.05 1.75
C LEU A 161 -10.68 18.04 2.39
N SER A 162 -11.71 18.56 3.05
CA SER A 162 -12.89 17.80 3.45
C SER A 162 -14.08 18.75 3.37
N ASN A 163 -14.76 18.79 2.21
CA ASN A 163 -16.22 18.99 2.11
C ASN A 163 -16.75 19.11 0.66
N ASP A 164 -15.93 19.13 -0.39
CA ASP A 164 -16.44 19.41 -1.75
C ASP A 164 -16.81 18.21 -2.63
N THR A 165 -16.78 16.97 -2.14
CA THR A 165 -17.08 15.80 -3.00
C THR A 165 -18.58 15.46 -3.09
N ASN A 166 -19.48 16.19 -2.42
CA ASN A 166 -20.92 15.91 -2.43
C ASN A 166 -21.83 17.02 -3.02
N GLN A 167 -21.28 18.08 -3.63
CA GLN A 167 -22.10 19.18 -4.19
C GLN A 167 -22.00 19.40 -5.70
N THR A 168 -21.15 18.68 -6.44
CA THR A 168 -21.02 18.83 -7.89
C THR A 168 -21.95 17.96 -8.74
N THR A 169 -22.84 17.17 -8.15
CA THR A 169 -23.82 16.35 -8.90
C THR A 169 -25.22 16.95 -9.01
N LYS A 170 -25.45 18.22 -8.61
CA LYS A 170 -26.80 18.81 -8.63
C LYS A 170 -26.93 20.19 -9.29
N ARG A 171 -26.08 20.51 -10.28
CA ARG A 171 -26.20 21.73 -11.10
C ARG A 171 -25.87 21.50 -12.58
N LEU A 172 -26.55 20.55 -13.21
CA LEU A 172 -26.73 20.50 -14.67
C LEU A 172 -28.12 19.90 -14.96
N ALA A 173 -29.16 20.58 -14.49
CA ALA A 173 -30.54 20.35 -14.91
C ALA A 173 -30.91 21.52 -15.82
N GLY A 174 -30.43 21.45 -17.06
CA GLY A 174 -30.64 22.49 -18.06
C GLY A 174 -29.91 22.14 -19.33
N GLN A 175 -30.67 21.55 -20.26
CA GLN A 175 -30.42 21.66 -21.71
C GLN A 175 -29.33 20.74 -22.29
N GLU A 176 -29.73 19.53 -22.67
CA GLU A 176 -29.89 19.11 -24.08
C GLU A 176 -30.35 17.64 -24.08
N THR A 177 -31.52 17.40 -24.67
CA THR A 177 -32.00 16.06 -24.99
C THR A 177 -31.12 15.51 -26.10
N ILE A 178 -30.00 14.90 -25.73
CA ILE A 178 -29.20 14.07 -26.63
C ILE A 178 -29.85 12.70 -26.67
N ASP A 179 -30.20 12.30 -27.88
CA ASP A 179 -30.85 11.06 -28.24
C ASP A 179 -30.34 9.86 -27.43
N THR A 180 -31.30 9.17 -26.82
CA THR A 180 -31.21 7.80 -26.32
C THR A 180 -30.76 6.89 -27.44
N THR A 181 -29.46 6.90 -27.72
CA THR A 181 -28.81 5.87 -28.55
C THR A 181 -28.86 4.61 -27.72
N GLN A 182 -29.57 3.60 -28.20
CA GLN A 182 -29.75 2.32 -27.54
C GLN A 182 -28.38 1.75 -27.19
N MET A 183 -28.01 1.86 -25.90
CA MET A 183 -26.79 1.28 -25.37
C MET A 183 -26.95 -0.22 -25.52
N THR A 184 -26.14 -0.84 -26.38
CA THR A 184 -26.31 -2.26 -26.69
C THR A 184 -26.03 -3.08 -25.42
N ASP A 185 -26.65 -4.26 -25.28
CA ASP A 185 -26.41 -5.12 -24.10
C ASP A 185 -24.92 -5.43 -23.90
N ALA A 186 -24.13 -5.40 -24.98
CA ALA A 186 -22.67 -5.53 -24.94
C ALA A 186 -21.98 -4.33 -24.26
N ASP A 187 -22.45 -3.10 -24.51
CA ASP A 187 -21.92 -1.89 -23.88
C ASP A 187 -22.26 -1.84 -22.38
N ALA A 188 -23.47 -2.28 -22.01
CA ALA A 188 -23.87 -2.40 -20.62
C ALA A 188 -23.02 -3.44 -19.86
N ALA A 189 -22.73 -4.59 -20.49
CA ALA A 189 -21.86 -5.61 -19.92
C ALA A 189 -20.41 -5.11 -19.76
N LEU A 190 -19.88 -4.36 -20.73
CA LEU A 190 -18.56 -3.74 -20.66
C LEU A 190 -18.47 -2.71 -19.53
N ALA A 191 -19.49 -1.84 -19.40
CA ALA A 191 -19.56 -0.85 -18.34
C ALA A 191 -19.55 -1.50 -16.94
N LEU A 192 -20.27 -2.62 -16.77
CA LEU A 192 -20.32 -3.36 -15.51
C LEU A 192 -18.97 -4.03 -15.19
N LYS A 193 -18.27 -4.59 -16.19
CA LYS A 193 -16.90 -5.10 -16.03
C LYS A 193 -15.94 -3.99 -15.59
N LEU A 194 -15.96 -2.83 -16.26
CA LEU A 194 -15.13 -1.68 -15.89
C LEU A 194 -15.44 -1.17 -14.48
N GLN A 195 -16.71 -1.16 -14.08
CA GLN A 195 -17.11 -0.78 -12.73
C GLN A 195 -16.54 -1.75 -11.67
N ARG A 196 -16.59 -3.06 -11.92
CA ARG A 196 -15.99 -4.08 -11.02
C ARG A 196 -14.48 -3.94 -10.91
N HIS A 197 -13.79 -3.73 -12.04
CA HIS A 197 -12.35 -3.49 -12.05
C HIS A 197 -11.99 -2.23 -11.27
N ASN A 198 -12.70 -1.13 -11.47
CA ASN A 198 -12.48 0.10 -10.71
C ASN A 198 -12.74 -0.09 -9.20
N ALA A 199 -13.76 -0.84 -8.81
CA ALA A 199 -14.02 -1.16 -7.41
C ALA A 199 -12.87 -1.96 -6.78
N ARG A 200 -12.37 -2.99 -7.49
CA ARG A 200 -11.21 -3.80 -7.06
C ARG A 200 -9.95 -2.94 -6.93
N LEU A 201 -9.67 -2.09 -7.91
CA LEU A 201 -8.52 -1.18 -7.88
C LEU A 201 -8.60 -0.19 -6.70
N ARG A 202 -9.78 0.36 -6.41
CA ARG A 202 -9.98 1.22 -5.23
C ARG A 202 -9.70 0.47 -3.93
N GLN A 203 -10.17 -0.77 -3.81
CA GLN A 203 -9.93 -1.59 -2.62
C GLN A 203 -8.43 -1.90 -2.43
N LEU A 204 -7.72 -2.24 -3.51
CA LEU A 204 -6.28 -2.46 -3.46
C LEU A 204 -5.54 -1.18 -3.06
N LEU A 205 -5.90 -0.04 -3.66
CA LEU A 205 -5.32 1.25 -3.35
C LEU A 205 -5.56 1.66 -1.88
N ASP A 206 -6.73 1.36 -1.33
CA ASP A 206 -7.03 1.60 0.08
C ASP A 206 -6.26 0.63 1.01
N GLY A 207 -6.03 -0.60 0.57
CA GLY A 207 -5.13 -1.56 1.24
C GLY A 207 -3.69 -1.02 1.30
N GLU A 208 -3.15 -0.59 0.17
CA GLU A 208 -1.81 -0.01 0.06
C GLU A 208 -1.66 1.25 0.92
N LYS A 209 -2.66 2.14 0.91
CA LYS A 209 -2.67 3.32 1.78
C LYS A 209 -2.62 2.95 3.27
N ARG A 210 -3.29 1.87 3.69
CA ARG A 210 -3.21 1.38 5.07
C ARG A 210 -1.83 0.80 5.36
N ASN A 211 -1.29 -0.03 4.46
CA ASN A 211 0.04 -0.62 4.61
C ASN A 211 1.13 0.46 4.74
N VAL A 212 1.11 1.48 3.88
CA VAL A 212 2.04 2.62 3.94
C VAL A 212 1.93 3.37 5.26
N ARG A 213 0.71 3.57 5.80
CA ARG A 213 0.53 4.21 7.12
C ARG A 213 1.11 3.34 8.23
N THR A 214 0.88 2.02 8.19
CA THR A 214 1.43 1.07 9.17
C THR A 214 2.96 1.08 9.15
N ILE A 215 3.57 0.98 7.97
CA ILE A 215 5.02 1.03 7.79
C ILE A 215 5.59 2.36 8.29
N ARG A 216 4.95 3.48 7.93
CA ARG A 216 5.36 4.81 8.39
C ARG A 216 5.32 4.92 9.92
N ASN A 217 4.26 4.44 10.54
CA ASN A 217 4.11 4.48 12.00
C ASN A 217 5.15 3.59 12.70
N ALA A 218 5.41 2.40 12.16
CA ALA A 218 6.46 1.52 12.65
C ALA A 218 7.85 2.18 12.57
N HIS A 219 8.17 2.82 11.44
CA HIS A 219 9.44 3.54 11.28
C HIS A 219 9.58 4.73 12.24
N LEU A 220 8.50 5.50 12.44
CA LEU A 220 8.48 6.60 13.40
C LEU A 220 8.72 6.10 14.84
N GLN A 221 8.14 4.96 15.20
CA GLN A 221 8.37 4.34 16.51
C GLN A 221 9.82 3.89 16.67
N THR A 222 10.40 3.21 15.67
CA THR A 222 11.81 2.80 15.70
C THR A 222 12.77 3.99 15.81
N LEU A 223 12.43 5.12 15.16
CA LEU A 223 13.20 6.37 15.29
C LEU A 223 13.08 6.94 16.71
N ALA A 224 11.87 6.98 17.28
CA ALA A 224 11.65 7.45 18.65
C ALA A 224 12.46 6.62 19.68
N GLU A 225 12.42 5.29 19.58
CA GLU A 225 13.20 4.38 20.42
C GLU A 225 14.70 4.57 20.24
N LYS A 226 15.17 4.82 19.01
CA LYS A 226 16.58 5.12 18.73
C LYS A 226 17.00 6.45 19.38
N THR A 227 16.17 7.48 19.31
CA THR A 227 16.45 8.77 19.95
C THR A 227 16.42 8.67 21.47
N GLU A 228 15.53 7.86 22.05
CA GLU A 228 15.51 7.56 23.50
C GLU A 228 16.80 6.88 23.93
N LEU A 229 17.23 5.83 23.20
CA LEU A 229 18.49 5.13 23.47
C LEU A 229 19.71 6.06 23.36
N GLN A 230 19.76 6.89 22.31
CA GLN A 230 20.85 7.85 22.13
C GLN A 230 20.90 8.86 23.30
N THR A 231 19.74 9.32 23.76
CA THR A 231 19.63 10.23 24.90
C THR A 231 20.16 9.56 26.17
N HIS A 232 19.72 8.35 26.48
CA HIS A 232 20.20 7.60 27.64
C HIS A 232 21.70 7.27 27.59
N LEU A 233 22.23 6.89 26.42
CA LEU A 233 23.67 6.67 26.28
C LEU A 233 24.45 7.97 26.49
N SER A 234 23.94 9.10 26.01
CA SER A 234 24.56 10.41 26.24
C SER A 234 24.53 10.80 27.72
N GLU A 235 23.43 10.54 28.42
CA GLU A 235 23.31 10.72 29.87
C GLU A 235 24.33 9.84 30.62
N CYS A 236 24.42 8.54 30.32
CA CYS A 236 25.42 7.65 30.92
C CYS A 236 26.86 8.15 30.70
N ILE A 237 27.17 8.60 29.48
CA ILE A 237 28.49 9.14 29.15
C ILE A 237 28.76 10.43 29.93
N ASN A 238 27.76 11.29 30.12
CA ASN A 238 27.91 12.52 30.88
C ASN A 238 28.04 12.25 32.39
N ASP A 239 27.28 11.32 32.95
CA ASP A 239 27.38 10.89 34.35
C ASP A 239 28.79 10.37 34.63
N THR A 240 29.31 9.49 33.78
CA THR A 240 30.68 8.94 33.91
C THR A 240 31.75 10.00 33.72
N LYS A 241 31.57 10.98 32.82
CA LYS A 241 32.48 12.14 32.71
C LYS A 241 32.49 12.98 33.96
N LYS A 242 31.32 13.26 34.54
CA LYS A 242 31.21 14.02 35.77
C LYS A 242 31.91 13.32 36.93
N GLU A 243 31.72 12.01 37.07
CA GLU A 243 32.45 11.20 38.05
C GLU A 243 33.98 11.26 37.84
N MET A 244 34.46 11.31 36.59
CA MET A 244 35.90 11.48 36.29
C MET A 244 36.42 12.85 36.73
N GLU A 245 35.66 13.90 36.48
CA GLU A 245 36.01 15.27 36.88
C GLU A 245 36.05 15.40 38.41
N ASP A 246 35.05 14.85 39.10
CA ASP A 246 34.97 14.83 40.57
C ASP A 246 36.10 13.99 41.21
N SER A 247 36.60 12.97 40.50
CA SER A 247 37.72 12.12 40.92
C SER A 247 39.10 12.77 40.76
N GLY A 248 39.17 14.05 40.34
CA GLY A 248 40.42 14.81 40.28
C GLY A 248 41.25 14.59 39.01
N GLY A 249 40.65 14.11 37.91
CA GLY A 249 41.22 14.16 36.56
C GLY A 249 42.52 13.38 36.29
N TYR A 250 43.13 12.75 37.29
CA TYR A 250 44.48 12.14 37.20
C TYR A 250 44.48 10.60 37.15
N MET A 251 43.34 9.98 36.81
CA MET A 251 43.27 8.54 36.52
C MET A 251 43.28 8.31 35.01
N VAL A 252 44.48 8.32 34.45
CA VAL A 252 44.82 7.80 33.12
C VAL A 252 44.09 6.47 32.89
N PHE A 253 43.21 6.40 31.86
CA PHE A 253 42.56 5.21 31.27
C PHE A 253 42.96 3.85 31.89
N ASN A 254 42.61 3.63 33.15
CA ASN A 254 43.01 2.42 33.86
C ASN A 254 42.10 1.28 33.36
N PRO A 255 42.62 0.11 32.96
CA PRO A 255 41.80 -1.03 32.57
C PRO A 255 40.75 -1.43 33.62
N GLU A 256 41.01 -1.16 34.90
CA GLU A 256 40.04 -1.26 36.01
C GLU A 256 38.83 -0.33 35.80
N TRP A 257 39.08 0.91 35.40
CA TRP A 257 38.05 1.91 35.17
C TRP A 257 37.20 1.55 33.96
N ARG A 258 37.83 1.11 32.87
CA ARG A 258 37.12 0.59 31.69
C ARG A 258 36.19 -0.57 32.06
N ARG A 259 36.63 -1.47 32.95
CA ARG A 259 35.83 -2.60 33.45
C ARG A 259 34.63 -2.13 34.26
N ARG A 260 34.82 -1.16 35.18
CA ARG A 260 33.72 -0.53 35.95
C ARG A 260 32.72 0.20 35.07
N THR A 261 33.17 1.00 34.10
CA THR A 261 32.26 1.68 33.16
C THR A 261 31.46 0.67 32.35
N MET A 262 32.09 -0.43 31.93
CA MET A 262 31.40 -1.52 31.24
C MET A 262 30.38 -2.21 32.15
N GLU A 263 30.72 -2.48 33.41
CA GLU A 263 29.77 -3.00 34.40
C GLU A 263 28.61 -2.03 34.65
N LEU A 264 28.83 -0.72 34.65
CA LEU A 264 27.79 0.30 34.85
C LEU A 264 26.86 0.43 33.63
N LEU A 265 27.42 0.33 32.42
CA LEU A 265 26.65 0.28 31.18
C LEU A 265 25.85 -1.01 31.04
N LEU A 266 26.38 -2.13 31.55
CA LEU A 266 25.69 -3.41 31.60
C LEU A 266 24.70 -3.52 32.78
N SER A 267 24.89 -2.78 33.88
CA SER A 267 24.02 -2.87 35.05
C SER A 267 22.71 -2.10 34.87
N ARG A 268 22.63 -1.11 33.96
CA ARG A 268 21.37 -0.45 33.61
C ARG A 268 20.52 -1.40 32.75
N PRO A 269 19.45 -2.02 33.31
CA PRO A 269 18.68 -3.05 32.62
C PRO A 269 18.03 -2.55 31.33
N ARG A 270 17.73 -1.24 31.28
CA ARG A 270 17.10 -0.58 30.13
C ARG A 270 18.01 -0.47 28.90
N VAL A 271 19.32 -0.27 29.11
CA VAL A 271 20.30 -0.21 28.01
C VAL A 271 20.47 -1.60 27.42
N LEU A 272 20.52 -2.63 28.28
CA LEU A 272 20.51 -4.02 27.85
C LEU A 272 19.23 -4.41 27.14
N GLU A 273 18.04 -4.05 27.63
CA GLU A 273 16.77 -4.30 26.93
C GLU A 273 16.77 -3.69 25.53
N LEU A 274 17.16 -2.41 25.40
CA LEU A 274 17.15 -1.71 24.11
C LEU A 274 18.23 -2.24 23.14
N LEU A 275 19.41 -2.60 23.63
CA LEU A 275 20.45 -3.24 22.82
C LEU A 275 20.07 -4.66 22.41
N ASN A 276 19.46 -5.42 23.30
CA ASN A 276 19.02 -6.78 23.05
C ASN A 276 17.82 -6.80 22.07
N ASP A 277 16.84 -5.90 22.25
CA ASP A 277 15.72 -5.70 21.30
C ASP A 277 16.21 -5.28 19.89
N LYS A 278 17.32 -4.52 19.79
CA LYS A 278 17.90 -4.10 18.50
C LYS A 278 18.77 -5.15 17.83
N ASN A 279 19.58 -5.88 18.61
CA ASN A 279 20.51 -6.89 18.10
C ASN A 279 19.83 -8.26 17.89
N TYR A 280 18.75 -8.51 18.62
CA TYR A 280 17.94 -9.72 18.56
C TYR A 280 16.46 -9.30 18.64
N PRO A 281 15.88 -8.76 17.55
CA PRO A 281 14.47 -8.41 17.53
C PRO A 281 13.67 -9.66 17.90
N THR A 282 13.09 -9.64 19.10
CA THR A 282 12.17 -10.68 19.52
C THR A 282 11.02 -10.63 18.51
N VAL A 283 10.82 -11.73 17.78
CA VAL A 283 9.83 -11.88 16.70
C VAL A 283 8.41 -11.50 17.15
N THR A 284 8.19 -11.41 18.47
CA THR A 284 6.95 -10.99 19.12
C THR A 284 6.66 -9.48 19.09
N LYS A 285 7.63 -8.61 18.79
CA LYS A 285 7.45 -7.13 18.76
C LYS A 285 7.35 -6.54 17.35
N LEU A 286 7.11 -7.35 16.33
CA LEU A 286 6.67 -6.83 15.03
C LEU A 286 5.33 -6.10 15.21
N PRO A 287 5.13 -4.92 14.59
CA PRO A 287 3.91 -4.14 14.74
C PRO A 287 2.71 -5.03 14.51
N SER A 288 1.82 -5.09 15.50
CA SER A 288 0.64 -5.96 15.57
C SER A 288 -0.33 -5.80 14.38
N GLY A 289 -0.06 -4.88 13.46
CA GLY A 289 -0.75 -4.73 12.17
C GLY A 289 -0.31 -5.70 11.07
N ILE A 290 0.87 -6.34 11.17
CA ILE A 290 1.31 -7.40 10.24
C ILE A 290 0.93 -8.79 10.78
N MET A 291 0.89 -8.96 12.11
CA MET A 291 0.62 -10.24 12.77
C MET A 291 -0.81 -10.42 13.29
N ASN A 292 -1.73 -9.46 13.12
CA ASN A 292 -3.15 -9.67 13.44
C ASN A 292 -3.91 -10.52 12.41
N LEU A 293 -3.19 -11.31 11.62
CA LEU A 293 -3.74 -12.50 10.99
C LEU A 293 -3.77 -13.64 12.01
N SER A 294 -4.67 -13.48 12.97
CA SER A 294 -5.46 -14.53 13.64
C SER A 294 -4.69 -15.62 14.38
N ASN A 295 -5.34 -16.25 15.37
CA ASN A 295 -4.89 -17.47 16.06
C ASN A 295 -4.83 -18.70 15.12
N LYS A 296 -4.60 -18.47 13.84
CA LYS A 296 -4.65 -19.45 12.76
C LYS A 296 -3.24 -19.67 12.28
N THR A 297 -2.87 -20.93 12.15
CA THR A 297 -1.57 -21.27 11.60
C THR A 297 -1.46 -20.72 10.18
N GLU A 298 -0.24 -20.43 9.73
CA GLU A 298 0.05 -19.98 8.37
C GLU A 298 -0.63 -20.89 7.31
N ALA A 299 -0.67 -22.20 7.57
CA ALA A 299 -1.36 -23.17 6.74
C ALA A 299 -2.88 -22.94 6.64
N GLU A 300 -3.54 -22.48 7.70
CA GLU A 300 -4.97 -22.16 7.70
C GLU A 300 -5.27 -20.86 6.95
N LEU A 301 -4.35 -19.89 6.99
CA LEU A 301 -4.46 -18.67 6.20
C LEU A 301 -4.32 -18.95 4.71
N PHE A 302 -3.33 -19.76 4.33
CA PHE A 302 -3.17 -20.18 2.93
C PHE A 302 -4.37 -20.99 2.44
N ARG A 303 -4.88 -21.95 3.22
CA ARG A 303 -6.12 -22.67 2.86
C ARG A 303 -7.30 -21.73 2.65
N ALA A 304 -7.50 -20.77 3.55
CA ALA A 304 -8.61 -19.83 3.43
C ALA A 304 -8.52 -18.96 2.17
N VAL A 305 -7.31 -18.56 1.75
CA VAL A 305 -7.10 -17.82 0.50
C VAL A 305 -7.37 -18.72 -0.71
N TYR A 306 -6.84 -19.95 -0.72
CA TYR A 306 -7.05 -20.90 -1.81
C TYR A 306 -8.52 -21.31 -1.98
N ASP A 307 -9.24 -21.56 -0.89
CA ASP A 307 -10.66 -21.89 -0.93
C ASP A 307 -11.48 -20.74 -1.50
N LYS A 308 -11.13 -19.50 -1.14
CA LYS A 308 -11.80 -18.30 -1.65
C LYS A 308 -11.54 -18.05 -3.13
N GLU A 309 -10.32 -18.31 -3.61
CA GLU A 309 -10.00 -18.26 -5.04
C GLU A 309 -10.70 -19.38 -5.81
N ARG A 310 -10.76 -20.59 -5.26
CA ARG A 310 -11.50 -21.72 -5.87
C ARG A 310 -12.99 -21.40 -6.01
N GLU A 311 -13.63 -20.88 -4.96
CA GLU A 311 -15.03 -20.46 -4.99
C GLU A 311 -15.29 -19.35 -6.02
N ALA A 312 -14.37 -18.41 -6.18
CA ALA A 312 -14.48 -17.35 -7.19
C ALA A 312 -14.44 -17.90 -8.62
N VAL A 313 -13.53 -18.84 -8.89
CA VAL A 313 -13.42 -19.51 -10.20
C VAL A 313 -14.67 -20.36 -10.49
N GLU A 314 -15.17 -21.11 -9.52
CA GLU A 314 -16.40 -21.88 -9.67
C GLU A 314 -17.63 -20.97 -9.92
N ALA A 315 -17.70 -19.81 -9.26
CA ALA A 315 -18.75 -18.83 -9.49
C ALA A 315 -18.69 -18.23 -10.90
N GLU A 316 -17.50 -17.93 -11.42
CA GLU A 316 -17.32 -17.46 -12.79
C GLU A 316 -17.72 -18.52 -13.84
N GLN A 317 -17.38 -19.79 -13.59
CA GLN A 317 -17.77 -20.90 -14.45
C GLN A 317 -19.29 -21.12 -14.48
N ARG A 318 -20.00 -20.96 -13.34
CA ARG A 318 -21.47 -21.05 -13.31
C ARG A 318 -22.14 -19.94 -14.10
N LEU A 319 -21.57 -18.73 -14.10
CA LEU A 319 -22.06 -17.59 -14.89
C LEU A 319 -21.83 -17.77 -16.39
N HIS A 320 -20.75 -18.44 -16.81
CA HIS A 320 -20.46 -18.66 -18.23
C HIS A 320 -21.10 -19.96 -18.78
N GLY A 321 -21.28 -20.99 -17.96
CA GLY A 321 -21.85 -22.27 -18.36
C GLY A 321 -23.36 -22.25 -18.64
N THR A 322 -24.08 -21.23 -18.16
CA THR A 322 -25.53 -21.08 -18.40
C THR A 322 -25.87 -20.51 -19.78
N SER A 323 -24.88 -20.04 -20.56
CA SER A 323 -25.14 -19.35 -21.83
C SER A 323 -25.10 -20.24 -23.08
N ILE A 324 -24.81 -21.56 -22.95
CA ILE A 324 -24.57 -22.46 -24.10
C ILE A 324 -25.72 -23.45 -24.39
N LEU A 325 -26.73 -23.59 -23.51
CA LEU A 325 -27.81 -24.59 -23.67
C LEU A 325 -29.19 -24.03 -24.04
N GLN A 326 -29.25 -23.01 -24.90
CA GLN A 326 -30.54 -22.61 -25.49
C GLN A 326 -30.40 -22.40 -27.00
N ALA A 327 -30.18 -23.50 -27.73
CA ALA A 327 -30.39 -23.55 -29.17
C ALA A 327 -31.91 -23.71 -29.43
N PRO A 328 -32.53 -22.87 -30.26
CA PRO A 328 -33.93 -23.02 -30.62
C PRO A 328 -34.10 -24.22 -31.56
N SER A 329 -34.83 -25.24 -31.11
CA SER A 329 -35.30 -26.34 -31.96
C SER A 329 -36.37 -25.80 -32.92
N SER A 330 -35.95 -25.31 -34.09
CA SER A 330 -36.83 -25.11 -35.24
C SER A 330 -36.96 -26.44 -35.97
N GLY A 331 -37.94 -27.24 -35.54
CA GLY A 331 -38.44 -28.37 -36.30
C GLY A 331 -39.60 -27.91 -37.17
N GLU A 332 -39.29 -27.48 -38.40
CA GLU A 332 -40.26 -27.47 -39.50
C GLU A 332 -40.48 -28.93 -39.94
N SER A 333 -41.72 -29.42 -39.78
CA SER A 333 -42.20 -30.61 -40.47
C SER A 333 -43.26 -30.20 -41.49
N ILE A 334 -43.06 -30.75 -42.69
CA ILE A 334 -43.86 -30.70 -43.92
C ILE A 334 -45.28 -31.23 -43.71
#